data_AF-A0A5E7CEJ9-F1
#
_entry.id   AF-A0A5E7CEJ9-F1
#
_cell.length_a   1.000
_cell.length_b   1.000
_cell.length_c   1.000
_cell.angle_alpha   90.00
_cell.angle_beta   90.00
_cell.angle_gamma   90.00
#
_symmetry.space_group_name_H-M   'P 1'
#
loop_
_entity.id
_entity.type
_entity.pdbx_description
1 polymer ?
#
loop_
_entity_poly.entity_id
_entity_poly.type
_entity_poly.pdbx_seq_one_letter_code
_entity_poly.pdbx_strand_id
1 'polypeptide(L)'
;MPMGWKWVVLLLVMMGAMPVQAAEINFLSASDFIKMDLVLKDIHGPNPELVMLNVTLTPQAAERIQKISRESMKQPLTLLINGQRINTATVQSELGAQLRVSMSREVARDLLPTLIE
;
A
#
# COMPACT_ATOMS: atom_id res chain seq x y z
N MET A 1 -38.29 12.75 -40.13
CA MET A 1 -38.24 12.64 -38.65
C MET A 1 -36.89 12.04 -38.28
N PRO A 2 -35.96 12.79 -37.68
CA PRO A 2 -34.59 12.32 -37.46
C PRO A 2 -34.55 11.39 -36.23
N MET A 3 -34.71 10.09 -36.49
CA MET A 3 -34.83 9.03 -35.49
C MET A 3 -33.48 8.40 -35.10
N GLY A 4 -32.41 9.20 -35.02
CA GLY A 4 -31.04 8.68 -34.79
C GLY A 4 -30.37 9.13 -33.49
N TRP A 5 -30.77 10.26 -32.90
CA TRP A 5 -30.00 10.90 -31.83
C TRP A 5 -30.14 10.22 -30.46
N LYS A 6 -31.34 9.73 -30.13
CA LYS A 6 -31.63 9.17 -28.80
C LYS A 6 -30.88 7.87 -28.51
N TRP A 7 -30.51 7.12 -29.54
CA TRP A 7 -29.76 5.87 -29.41
C TRP A 7 -28.25 6.09 -29.26
N VAL A 8 -27.71 7.21 -29.77
CA VAL A 8 -26.29 7.56 -29.64
C VAL A 8 -25.94 7.93 -28.19
N VAL A 9 -26.85 8.62 -27.48
CA VAL A 9 -26.67 8.96 -26.06
C VAL A 9 -26.66 7.71 -25.18
N LEU A 10 -27.40 6.67 -25.56
CA LEU A 10 -27.51 5.43 -24.79
C LEU A 10 -26.24 4.56 -24.89
N LEU A 11 -25.46 4.69 -25.97
CA LEU A 11 -24.17 4.00 -26.12
C LEU A 11 -23.01 4.70 -25.39
N LEU A 12 -23.11 6.00 -25.11
CA LEU A 12 -22.03 6.77 -24.47
C LEU A 12 -21.92 6.53 -22.94
N VAL A 13 -22.97 6.00 -22.31
CA VAL A 13 -23.02 5.75 -20.85
C VAL A 13 -22.27 4.47 -20.44
N MET A 14 -21.89 3.59 -21.39
CA MET A 14 -21.14 2.36 -21.10
C MET A 14 -19.61 2.51 -21.10
N MET A 15 -19.06 3.72 -21.20
CA MET A 15 -17.67 3.96 -20.77
C MET A 15 -17.63 4.00 -19.25
N GLY A 16 -17.91 2.84 -18.64
CA GLY A 16 -17.74 2.62 -17.21
C GLY A 16 -16.30 2.96 -16.84
N ALA A 17 -16.15 3.85 -15.86
CA ALA A 17 -14.90 4.04 -15.17
C ALA A 17 -14.47 2.65 -14.65
N MET A 18 -13.46 2.05 -15.28
CA MET A 18 -12.80 0.88 -14.73
C MET A 18 -12.31 1.30 -13.34
N PRO A 19 -12.76 0.66 -12.24
CA PRO A 19 -12.25 0.98 -10.93
C PRO A 19 -10.75 0.71 -10.97
N VAL A 20 -9.93 1.73 -10.75
CA VAL A 20 -8.50 1.55 -10.46
C VAL A 20 -8.45 0.88 -9.09
N GLN A 21 -8.48 -0.45 -9.09
CA GLN A 21 -8.31 -1.23 -7.88
C GLN A 21 -6.85 -1.11 -7.47
N ALA A 22 -6.61 -0.61 -6.26
CA ALA A 22 -5.26 -0.59 -5.71
C ALA A 22 -4.75 -2.03 -5.63
N ALA A 23 -3.54 -2.27 -6.14
CA ALA A 23 -2.89 -3.53 -5.88
C ALA A 23 -2.71 -3.67 -4.36
N GLU A 24 -2.82 -4.89 -3.85
CA GLU A 24 -2.65 -5.16 -2.43
C GLU A 24 -1.43 -6.05 -2.24
N ILE A 25 -0.64 -5.74 -1.21
CA ILE A 25 0.41 -6.63 -0.73
C ILE A 25 0.28 -6.80 0.78
N ASN A 26 0.26 -8.06 1.21
CA ASN A 26 0.25 -8.42 2.62
C ASN A 26 1.57 -9.07 3.01
N PHE A 27 2.18 -8.55 4.07
CA PHE A 27 3.32 -9.16 4.73
C PHE A 27 2.92 -9.78 6.06
N LEU A 28 3.54 -10.89 6.41
CA LEU A 28 3.43 -11.52 7.73
C LEU A 28 4.69 -11.21 8.54
N SER A 29 4.56 -10.56 9.69
CA SER A 29 5.72 -10.18 10.50
C SER A 29 6.56 -11.39 10.91
N ALA A 30 5.93 -12.52 11.20
CA ALA A 30 6.59 -13.74 11.65
C ALA A 30 7.50 -14.41 10.59
N SER A 31 7.20 -14.25 9.30
CA SER A 31 7.90 -14.97 8.22
C SER A 31 8.55 -14.07 7.18
N ASP A 32 8.02 -12.85 6.98
CA ASP A 32 8.48 -11.95 5.94
C ASP A 32 9.50 -10.94 6.44
N PHE A 33 9.64 -10.76 7.75
CA PHE A 33 10.51 -9.73 8.34
C PHE A 33 11.75 -10.36 8.99
N ILE A 34 12.92 -9.89 8.60
CA ILE A 34 14.21 -10.21 9.23
C ILE A 34 14.48 -9.26 10.40
N LYS A 35 14.17 -7.97 10.21
CA LYS A 35 14.41 -6.92 11.21
C LYS A 35 13.31 -5.88 11.15
N MET A 36 12.90 -5.38 12.30
CA MET A 36 11.98 -4.26 12.44
C MET A 36 12.60 -3.20 13.34
N ASP A 37 12.56 -1.94 12.91
CA ASP A 37 12.92 -0.77 13.71
C ASP A 37 11.74 0.20 13.71
N LEU A 38 11.22 0.50 14.90
CA LEU A 38 10.02 1.32 15.07
C LEU A 38 10.36 2.65 15.75
N VAL A 39 9.87 3.73 15.15
CA VAL A 39 9.95 5.10 15.70
C VAL A 39 8.55 5.59 16.00
N LEU A 40 8.19 5.57 17.29
CA LEU A 40 6.86 5.96 17.78
C LEU A 40 6.65 7.48 17.87
N LYS A 41 7.74 8.24 18.02
CA LYS A 41 7.70 9.69 18.17
C LYS A 41 9.05 10.27 17.77
N ASP A 42 9.03 11.18 16.82
CA ASP A 42 10.17 12.01 16.45
C ASP A 42 9.71 13.46 16.37
N ILE A 43 9.95 14.23 17.44
CA ILE A 43 9.50 15.63 17.56
C ILE A 43 10.29 16.59 16.67
N HIS A 44 11.45 16.16 16.16
CA HIS A 44 12.29 16.95 15.26
C HIS A 44 12.18 16.47 13.81
N GLY A 45 11.43 15.39 13.56
CA GLY A 45 11.23 14.81 12.26
C GLY A 45 10.23 15.59 11.39
N PRO A 46 10.19 15.31 10.08
CA PRO A 46 9.33 16.01 9.14
C PRO A 46 7.83 15.76 9.37
N ASN A 47 7.48 14.68 10.09
CA ASN A 47 6.09 14.29 10.38
C ASN A 47 5.98 13.82 11.84
N PRO A 48 5.95 14.72 12.83
CA PRO A 48 5.96 14.36 14.26
C PRO A 48 4.70 13.61 14.72
N GLU A 49 3.62 13.68 13.93
CA GLU A 49 2.36 13.00 14.18
C GLU A 49 2.32 11.56 13.64
N LEU A 50 3.31 11.16 12.85
CA LEU A 50 3.36 9.82 12.25
C LEU A 50 4.30 8.90 13.01
N VAL A 51 3.96 7.61 12.98
CA VAL A 51 4.82 6.51 13.41
C VAL A 51 5.53 5.96 12.19
N MET A 52 6.84 5.73 12.29
CA MET A 52 7.63 5.14 11.22
C MET A 52 8.06 3.73 11.59
N LEU A 53 7.80 2.78 10.70
CA LEU A 53 8.27 1.41 10.77
C LEU A 53 9.26 1.18 9.63
N ASN A 54 10.51 0.87 9.97
CA ASN A 54 11.51 0.40 9.01
C ASN A 54 11.61 -1.11 9.13
N VAL A 55 11.55 -1.79 8.00
CA VAL A 55 11.56 -3.25 7.93
C VAL A 55 12.65 -3.70 6.97
N THR A 56 13.40 -4.72 7.37
CA THR A 56 14.21 -5.52 6.47
C THR A 56 13.45 -6.80 6.17
N LEU A 57 13.10 -7.01 4.91
CA LEU A 57 12.34 -8.15 4.42
C LEU A 57 13.24 -9.36 4.19
N THR A 58 12.65 -10.55 4.27
CA THR A 58 13.29 -11.77 3.74
C THR A 58 13.49 -11.69 2.24
N PRO A 59 14.44 -12.44 1.65
CA PRO A 59 14.66 -12.43 0.20
C PRO A 59 13.39 -12.75 -0.59
N GLN A 60 12.61 -13.73 -0.13
CA GLN A 60 11.33 -14.10 -0.75
C GLN A 60 10.31 -12.96 -0.69
N ALA A 61 10.18 -12.27 0.45
CA ALA A 61 9.29 -11.13 0.58
C ALA A 61 9.75 -9.92 -0.25
N ALA A 62 11.06 -9.70 -0.35
CA ALA A 62 11.67 -8.65 -1.18
C ALA A 62 11.40 -8.87 -2.68
N GLU A 63 11.53 -10.11 -3.17
CA GLU A 63 11.20 -10.45 -4.56
C GLU A 63 9.71 -10.21 -4.86
N ARG A 64 8.81 -10.58 -3.93
CA ARG A 64 7.37 -10.36 -4.08
C ARG A 64 7.03 -8.87 -4.21
N ILE A 65 7.53 -8.02 -3.32
CA ILE A 65 7.24 -6.58 -3.39
C ILE A 65 7.91 -5.92 -4.60
N GLN A 66 9.10 -6.39 -5.01
CA GLN A 66 9.75 -5.86 -6.20
C GLN A 66 8.92 -6.15 -7.46
N LYS A 67 8.38 -7.37 -7.58
CA LYS A 67 7.49 -7.73 -8.69
C LYS A 67 6.22 -6.88 -8.69
N ILE A 68 5.52 -6.82 -7.55
CA ILE A 68 4.24 -6.09 -7.44
C ILE A 68 4.44 -4.59 -7.67
N SER A 69 5.46 -3.98 -7.06
CA SER A 69 5.74 -2.54 -7.23
C SER A 69 6.11 -2.19 -8.68
N ARG A 70 6.80 -3.08 -9.40
CA ARG A 70 7.06 -2.93 -10.85
C ARG A 70 5.75 -2.95 -11.65
N GLU A 71 4.87 -3.90 -11.36
CA GLU A 71 3.59 -4.07 -12.06
C GLU A 71 2.60 -2.93 -11.75
N SER A 72 2.64 -2.39 -10.54
CA SER A 72 1.76 -1.31 -10.05
C SER A 72 2.37 0.08 -10.17
N MET A 73 3.30 0.29 -11.11
CA MET A 73 3.97 1.57 -11.27
C MET A 73 2.99 2.72 -11.56
N LYS A 74 3.13 3.83 -10.82
CA LYS A 74 2.23 4.99 -10.85
C LYS A 74 0.79 4.69 -10.45
N GLN A 75 0.54 3.51 -9.87
CA GLN A 75 -0.76 3.09 -9.37
C GLN A 75 -0.73 3.04 -7.83
N PRO A 76 -1.91 3.14 -7.18
CA PRO A 76 -2.00 2.94 -5.75
C PRO A 76 -1.69 1.48 -5.38
N LEU A 77 -0.83 1.30 -4.37
CA LEU A 77 -0.52 0.03 -3.73
C LEU A 77 -0.92 0.14 -2.25
N THR A 78 -1.81 -0.72 -1.82
CA THR A 78 -2.22 -0.87 -0.43
C THR A 78 -1.31 -1.88 0.27
N LEU A 79 -0.67 -1.43 1.34
CA LEU A 79 0.16 -2.24 2.19
C LEU A 79 -0.65 -2.78 3.37
N LEU A 80 -0.61 -4.09 3.55
CA LEU A 80 -1.11 -4.78 4.71
C LEU A 80 0.04 -5.45 5.46
N ILE A 81 -0.04 -5.45 6.78
CA ILE A 81 0.85 -6.22 7.66
C ILE A 81 -0.04 -7.03 8.58
N ASN A 82 0.18 -8.35 8.63
CA ASN A 82 -0.65 -9.30 9.37
C ASN A 82 -2.15 -9.20 9.01
N GLY A 83 -2.46 -8.86 7.76
CA GLY A 83 -3.84 -8.66 7.30
C GLY A 83 -4.46 -7.31 7.69
N GLN A 84 -3.76 -6.47 8.47
CA GLN A 84 -4.21 -5.13 8.81
C GLN A 84 -3.74 -4.12 7.76
N ARG A 85 -4.65 -3.28 7.26
CA ARG A 85 -4.32 -2.20 6.33
C ARG A 85 -3.50 -1.12 7.03
N ILE A 86 -2.31 -0.85 6.50
CA ILE A 86 -1.39 0.14 7.07
C ILE A 86 -1.49 1.47 6.35
N ASN A 87 -1.35 1.45 5.03
CA ASN A 87 -1.42 2.63 4.19
C ASN A 87 -1.71 2.24 2.73
N THR A 88 -2.19 3.20 1.93
CA THR A 88 -2.23 3.12 0.46
C THR A 88 -1.41 4.26 -0.12
N ALA A 89 -0.39 3.94 -0.91
CA ALA A 89 0.49 4.93 -1.50
C ALA A 89 0.68 4.67 -3.00
N THR A 90 0.89 5.73 -3.77
CA THR A 90 1.23 5.61 -5.19
C THR A 90 2.66 5.12 -5.32
N VAL A 91 2.85 4.03 -6.05
CA VAL A 91 4.19 3.49 -6.33
C VAL A 91 4.91 4.41 -7.30
N GLN A 92 6.03 4.99 -6.85
CA GLN A 92 6.86 5.89 -7.66
C GLN A 92 8.18 5.25 -8.11
N SER A 93 8.59 4.16 -7.45
CA SER A 93 9.79 3.38 -7.74
C SER A 93 9.54 1.93 -7.36
N GLU A 94 10.34 1.04 -7.92
CA GLU A 94 10.42 -0.33 -7.40
C GLU A 94 10.80 -0.31 -5.93
N LEU A 95 10.13 -1.14 -5.15
CA LEU A 95 10.39 -1.35 -3.73
C LEU A 95 11.28 -2.59 -3.56
N GLY A 96 12.16 -2.56 -2.57
CA GLY A 96 13.15 -3.62 -2.34
C GLY A 96 13.10 -4.21 -0.93
N ALA A 97 14.21 -4.83 -0.52
CA ALA A 97 14.31 -5.52 0.77
C ALA A 97 14.22 -4.58 1.99
N GLN A 98 14.54 -3.30 1.83
CA GLN A 98 14.36 -2.29 2.88
C GLN A 98 13.08 -1.51 2.61
N LEU A 99 12.11 -1.63 3.51
CA LEU A 99 10.82 -0.96 3.40
C LEU A 99 10.67 0.04 4.55
N ARG A 100 10.35 1.29 4.22
CA ARG A 100 9.96 2.30 5.20
C ARG A 100 8.47 2.58 5.05
N VAL A 101 7.75 2.48 6.16
CA VAL A 101 6.31 2.67 6.21
C VAL A 101 5.99 3.75 7.22
N SER A 102 5.23 4.75 6.80
CA SER A 102 4.63 5.74 7.68
C SER A 102 3.15 5.41 7.92
N MET A 103 2.70 5.56 9.16
CA MET A 103 1.31 5.30 9.55
C MET A 103 0.88 6.25 10.66
N SER A 104 -0.43 6.40 10.84
CA SER A 104 -0.97 7.19 11.95
C SER A 104 -0.76 6.46 13.28
N ARG A 105 -0.88 7.19 14.40
CA ARG A 105 -0.75 6.61 15.74
C ARG A 105 -1.83 5.58 16.03
N GLU A 106 -3.02 5.76 15.46
CA GLU A 106 -4.15 4.85 15.57
C GLU A 106 -3.80 3.50 14.95
N VAL A 107 -3.37 3.49 13.68
CA VAL A 107 -2.96 2.28 12.97
C VAL A 107 -1.79 1.59 13.67
N ALA A 108 -0.83 2.37 14.19
CA ALA A 108 0.27 1.80 14.95
C ALA A 108 -0.22 1.10 16.23
N ARG A 109 -1.10 1.72 17.02
CA ARG A 109 -1.63 1.09 18.25
C ARG A 109 -2.26 -0.28 17.99
N ASP A 110 -2.97 -0.42 16.87
CA ASP A 110 -3.61 -1.67 16.48
C ASP A 110 -2.60 -2.69 15.93
N LEU A 111 -1.59 -2.22 15.17
CA LEU A 111 -0.59 -3.08 14.54
C LEU A 111 0.41 -3.66 15.54
N LEU A 112 0.88 -2.86 16.50
CA LEU A 112 2.04 -3.20 17.35
C LEU A 112 1.92 -4.53 18.10
N PRO A 113 0.77 -4.88 18.71
CA PRO A 113 0.62 -6.18 19.36
C PRO A 113 0.88 -7.35 18.40
N THR A 114 0.46 -7.22 17.14
CA THR A 114 0.58 -8.30 16.14
C THR A 114 2.00 -8.47 15.60
N LEU A 115 2.88 -7.49 15.77
CA LEU A 115 4.26 -7.56 15.26
C LEU A 115 5.16 -8.47 16.10
N ILE A 116 4.76 -8.76 17.34
CA ILE A 116 5.58 -9.45 18.35
C ILE A 116 5.13 -10.92 18.51
N GLU A 117 4.02 -11.32 17.88
CA GLU A 117 3.50 -12.69 17.90
C GLU A 117 4.23 -13.66 16.95
#